data_AF-A0ABC8UME8-F1
#
_entry.id   AF-A0ABC8UME8-F1
#
_cell.length_a   1.000
_cell.length_b   1.000
_cell.length_c   1.000
_cell.angle_alpha   90.00
_cell.angle_beta   90.00
_cell.angle_gamma   90.00
#
_symmetry.space_group_name_H-M   'P 1'
#
loop_
_entity.id
_entity.type
_entity.pdbx_description
1 polymer ?
#
loop_
_entity_poly.entity_id
_entity_poly.type
_entity_poly.pdbx_seq_one_letter_code
_entity_poly.pdbx_strand_id
1 'polypeptide(L)' 'MVQELQSVLGGKAVSLPQVFIKGKHIGGVDEIKQLHEVGELAKLLEGFPTQDPGIVCDSCGDARFVSCLNCNGSRKD' A
#
# COMPACT_ATOMS: atom_id res chain seq x y z
N MET A 1 2.85 -4.65 -18.31
CA MET A 1 2.70 -4.15 -16.93
C MET A 1 3.48 -2.86 -16.68
N VAL A 2 4.82 -2.80 -16.86
CA VAL A 2 5.58 -1.53 -16.66
C VAL A 2 5.18 -0.43 -17.66
N GLN A 3 4.93 -0.79 -18.94
CA GLN A 3 4.56 0.16 -20.00
C GLN A 3 3.19 0.83 -19.79
N GLU A 4 2.20 0.10 -19.26
CA GLU A 4 0.87 0.66 -18.96
C GLU A 4 0.94 1.64 -17.79
N LEU A 5 1.71 1.30 -16.74
CA LEU A 5 1.94 2.18 -15.61
C LEU A 5 2.68 3.45 -16.02
N GLN A 6 3.69 3.34 -16.88
CA GLN A 6 4.38 4.50 -17.46
C GLN A 6 3.41 5.37 -18.27
N SER A 7 2.44 4.80 -18.97
CA SER A 7 1.44 5.55 -19.73
C SER A 7 0.50 6.35 -18.81
N VAL A 8 0.08 5.76 -17.69
CA VAL A 8 -0.75 6.44 -16.67
C VAL A 8 0.03 7.53 -15.93
N LEU A 9 1.34 7.34 -15.73
CA LEU A 9 2.22 8.26 -15.00
C LEU A 9 2.97 9.25 -15.92
N GLY A 10 2.53 9.40 -17.17
CA GLY A 10 3.02 10.44 -18.09
C GLY A 10 4.43 10.20 -18.66
N GLY A 11 4.83 8.93 -18.83
CA GLY A 11 6.09 8.54 -19.49
C GLY A 11 7.35 8.71 -18.62
N LYS A 12 7.21 9.07 -17.35
CA LYS A 12 8.35 9.17 -16.43
C LYS A 12 8.79 7.77 -15.97
N ALA A 13 10.10 7.55 -15.94
CA ALA A 13 10.68 6.37 -15.30
C ALA A 13 10.38 6.43 -13.81
N VAL A 14 9.40 5.66 -13.36
CA VAL A 14 9.01 5.55 -11.95
C VAL A 14 9.67 4.33 -11.32
N SER A 15 10.18 4.49 -10.10
CA SER A 15 10.69 3.38 -9.30
C SER A 15 9.52 2.63 -8.68
N LEU A 16 9.43 1.32 -8.91
CA LEU A 16 8.44 0.50 -8.20
C LEU A 16 8.89 0.24 -6.76
N PRO A 17 7.94 0.04 -5.83
CA PRO A 17 6.48 0.13 -5.97
C PRO A 17 5.94 1.57 -6.11
N GLN A 18 4.77 1.70 -6.75
CA GLN A 18 3.99 2.94 -6.81
C GLN A 18 2.70 2.78 -6.01
N VAL A 19 2.41 3.73 -5.12
CA VAL A 19 1.29 3.66 -4.17
C VAL A 19 0.14 4.56 -4.62
N PHE A 20 -1.06 4.00 -4.52
CA PHE A 20 -2.31 4.69 -4.81
C PHE A 20 -3.25 4.57 -3.61
N ILE A 21 -3.86 5.67 -3.20
CA ILE A 21 -4.83 5.73 -2.10
C ILE A 21 -6.14 6.29 -2.65
N LYS A 22 -7.26 5.55 -2.48
CA LYS A 22 -8.59 5.94 -2.99
C LYS A 22 -8.56 6.28 -4.50
N GLY A 23 -7.76 5.54 -5.28
CA GLY A 23 -7.60 5.72 -6.73
C GLY A 23 -6.67 6.88 -7.14
N LYS A 24 -6.12 7.65 -6.20
CA LYS A 24 -5.18 8.73 -6.48
C LYS A 24 -3.73 8.24 -6.35
N HIS A 25 -2.89 8.60 -7.31
CA HIS A 25 -1.45 8.36 -7.26
C HIS A 25 -0.81 9.22 -6.16
N ILE A 26 -0.06 8.58 -5.26
CA ILE A 26 0.59 9.26 -4.12
C ILE A 26 2.10 9.37 -4.34
N GLY A 27 2.75 8.31 -4.81
CA GLY A 27 4.18 8.33 -5.09
C GLY A 27 4.84 6.96 -5.01
N GLY A 28 6.17 6.96 -5.13
CA GLY A 28 7.01 5.78 -4.98
C GLY A 28 7.48 5.59 -3.53
N VAL A 29 8.51 4.76 -3.37
CA VAL A 29 9.06 4.42 -2.04
C VAL A 29 9.51 5.66 -1.27
N ASP A 30 10.21 6.58 -1.93
CA ASP A 30 10.83 7.72 -1.26
C ASP A 30 9.79 8.77 -0.83
N GLU A 31 8.80 9.06 -1.70
CA GLU A 31 7.71 9.97 -1.34
C GLU A 31 6.86 9.41 -0.19
N ILE A 32 6.58 8.10 -0.21
CA ILE A 32 5.79 7.45 0.84
C ILE A 32 6.55 7.44 2.17
N LYS A 33 7.88 7.20 2.15
CA LYS A 33 8.72 7.32 3.34
C LYS A 33 8.68 8.73 3.92
N GLN A 34 8.85 9.75 3.08
CA GLN A 34 8.79 11.13 3.53
C GLN A 34 7.42 11.47 4.15
N LEU A 35 6.32 11.07 3.49
CA LEU A 35 4.96 11.27 4.02
C LEU A 35 4.74 10.55 5.36
N HIS A 36 5.33 9.37 5.54
CA HIS A 36 5.29 8.64 6.80
C HIS A 36 6.05 9.39 7.90
N GLU A 37 7.27 9.86 7.62
CA GLU A 37 8.12 10.57 8.58
C GLU A 37 7.50 11.89 9.06
N VAL A 38 6.83 12.62 8.18
CA VAL A 38 6.13 13.88 8.53
C VAL A 38 4.70 13.67 9.04
N GLY A 39 4.24 12.41 9.14
CA GLY A 39 2.92 12.04 9.67
C GLY A 39 1.73 12.28 8.73
N GLU A 40 1.95 12.81 7.53
CA GLU A 40 0.90 13.06 6.54
C GLU A 40 0.32 11.77 5.94
N LEU A 41 1.12 10.70 5.88
CA LEU A 41 0.63 9.40 5.41
C LEU A 41 -0.50 8.87 6.29
N ALA A 42 -0.41 9.07 7.61
CA ALA A 42 -1.45 8.64 8.54
C ALA A 42 -2.79 9.36 8.25
N LYS A 43 -2.73 10.67 7.96
CA LYS A 43 -3.90 11.47 7.58
C LYS A 43 -4.55 10.98 6.28
N LEU A 44 -3.73 10.63 5.28
CA LEU A 44 -4.22 10.06 4.02
C LEU A 44 -4.94 8.72 4.21
N LEU A 45 -4.53 7.96 5.23
CA LEU A 45 -5.09 6.66 5.60
C LEU A 45 -6.25 6.75 6.61
N GLU A 46 -6.68 7.96 6.99
CA GLU A 46 -7.84 8.11 7.85
C GLU A 46 -9.11 7.52 7.20
N GLY A 47 -9.86 6.78 8.02
CA GLY A 47 -11.08 6.09 7.62
C GLY A 47 -10.87 4.74 6.92
N PHE A 48 -9.62 4.27 6.76
CA PHE A 48 -9.38 2.89 6.36
C PHE A 48 -9.62 1.93 7.54
N PRO A 49 -10.21 0.75 7.30
CA PRO A 49 -10.34 -0.26 8.34
C PRO A 49 -8.94 -0.73 8.75
N THR A 50 -8.61 -0.58 10.02
CA THR A 50 -7.39 -1.12 10.62
C THR A 50 -7.72 -2.46 11.27
N GLN A 51 -6.98 -3.52 10.94
CA GLN A 51 -7.03 -4.73 11.76
C GLN A 51 -6.31 -4.49 13.08
N ASP A 52 -6.87 -5.01 14.15
CA ASP A 52 -6.18 -5.08 15.43
C ASP A 52 -4.94 -5.98 15.26
N PRO A 53 -3.74 -5.53 15.70
CA PRO A 53 -2.50 -6.28 15.54
C PRO A 53 -2.50 -7.68 16.18
N GLY A 54 -3.41 -7.93 17.14
CA GLY A 54 -3.54 -9.21 17.83
C GLY A 54 -4.47 -10.21 17.15
N ILE A 55 -5.19 -9.82 16.09
CA ILE A 55 -6.16 -10.70 15.42
C ILE A 55 -5.52 -11.37 14.21
N VAL A 56 -5.27 -12.68 14.34
CA VAL A 56 -4.87 -13.54 13.23
C VAL A 56 -6.10 -13.85 12.37
N CYS A 57 -5.98 -13.69 11.05
CA CYS A 57 -7.07 -14.08 10.16
C CYS A 57 -7.20 -15.62 10.13
N ASP A 58 -8.37 -16.14 10.49
CA ASP A 58 -8.64 -17.59 10.47
C ASP A 58 -8.51 -18.23 9.09
N SER A 59 -8.62 -17.43 8.02
CA SER A 59 -8.54 -17.92 6.63
C SER A 59 -7.12 -18.02 6.10
N CYS A 60 -6.23 -17.06 6.42
CA CYS A 60 -4.85 -17.07 5.90
C CYS A 60 -3.79 -17.34 6.98
N GLY A 61 -4.16 -17.36 8.26
CA GLY A 61 -3.22 -17.59 9.37
C GLY A 61 -2.07 -16.58 9.41
N ASP A 62 -2.27 -15.37 8.88
CA ASP A 62 -1.22 -14.36 8.69
C ASP A 62 -0.07 -14.82 7.76
N ALA A 63 -0.39 -15.57 6.71
CA ALA A 63 0.56 -16.06 5.72
C ALA A 63 1.34 -14.92 5.02
N ARG A 64 2.66 -15.01 5.02
CA ARG A 64 3.54 -14.01 4.38
C ARG A 64 3.45 -14.18 2.85
N PHE A 65 3.31 -13.07 2.12
CA PHE A 65 3.32 -13.01 0.64
C PHE A 65 2.04 -13.41 -0.12
N VAL A 66 0.93 -13.69 0.57
CA VAL A 66 -0.36 -13.90 -0.08
C VAL A 66 -1.31 -12.77 0.29
N SER A 67 -1.85 -12.09 -0.71
CA SER A 67 -2.99 -11.20 -0.52
C SER A 67 -4.22 -12.03 -0.16
N CYS A 68 -4.54 -12.12 1.12
CA CYS A 68 -5.78 -12.75 1.56
C CYS A 68 -6.99 -11.90 1.13
N LEU A 69 -7.94 -12.49 0.40
CA LEU A 69 -9.15 -11.81 -0.03
C LEU A 69 -10.17 -11.57 1.10
N ASN A 70 -9.99 -12.26 2.24
CA ASN A 70 -10.90 -12.15 3.37
C ASN A 70 -10.55 -10.97 4.29
N CYS A 71 -9.25 -10.77 4.57
CA CYS A 71 -8.77 -9.67 5.41
C CYS A 71 -8.04 -8.56 4.63
N ASN A 72 -7.88 -8.71 3.31
CA ASN A 72 -7.09 -7.82 2.46
C ASN A 72 -5.62 -7.64 2.91
N GLY A 73 -5.08 -8.54 3.72
CA GLY A 73 -3.64 -8.56 4.00
C GLY A 73 -3.19 -9.48 5.13
N SER A 74 -2.00 -10.03 4.96
CA SER A 74 -1.21 -10.69 6.00
C SER A 74 0.21 -10.13 5.93
N ARG A 75 0.56 -9.32 6.93
CA ARG A 75 1.88 -8.71 7.09
C ARG A 75 2.60 -9.45 8.21
N LYS A 76 3.87 -9.79 7.95
CA LYS A 76 4.90 -9.45 8.91
C LYS A 76 6.01 -8.68 8.20
N ASP A 77 6.31 -7.54 8.81
CA ASP A 77 7.55 -6.76 8.84
C ASP A 77 8.75 -7.39 8.10
#